data_AF-A0A820FV25-F1
#
_entry.id   AF-A0A820FV25-F1
#
_cell.length_a   1.000
_cell.length_b   1.000
_cell.length_c   1.000
_cell.angle_alpha   90.00
_cell.angle_beta   90.00
_cell.angle_gamma   90.00
#
_symmetry.space_group_name_H-M   'P 1'
#
loop_
_entity.id
_entity.type
_entity.pdbx_description
1 polymer ?
#
loop_
_entity_poly.entity_id
_entity_poly.type
_entity_poly.pdbx_seq_one_letter_code
_entity_poly.pdbx_strand_id
1 'polypeptide(L)' 'INEVKTGPFFEHSSTLYDISNVAHWSKLNQGMVKMYHGEVLDKFPIAQHILFGNLISFDPVPKPIGEGLFKKPAPVANQ' A
#
# COMPACT_ATOMS: atom_id res chain seq x y z
N ILE A 1 -0.48 -11.62 19.32
CA ILE A 1 -0.60 -12.81 18.41
C ILE A 1 -0.17 -14.08 19.14
N ASN A 2 1.02 -14.11 19.75
CA ASN A 2 1.51 -15.29 20.48
C ASN A 2 0.66 -15.66 21.72
N GLU A 3 -0.14 -14.72 22.23
CA GLU A 3 -1.10 -14.98 23.32
C GLU A 3 -2.38 -15.69 22.84
N VAL A 4 -2.72 -15.56 21.55
CA VAL A 4 -4.00 -16.01 20.98
C VAL A 4 -3.84 -17.19 20.00
N LYS A 5 -2.64 -17.41 19.47
CA LYS A 5 -2.31 -18.50 18.57
C LYS A 5 -1.19 -19.33 19.20
N THR A 6 -1.41 -20.64 19.24
CA THR A 6 -0.46 -21.62 19.78
C THR A 6 0.37 -22.25 18.66
N GLY A 7 1.58 -22.69 18.99
CA GLY A 7 2.51 -23.32 18.05
C GLY A 7 3.59 -22.37 17.55
N PRO A 8 4.49 -22.83 16.66
CA PRO A 8 5.56 -22.01 16.12
C PRO A 8 5.05 -20.81 15.32
N PHE A 9 5.68 -19.64 15.53
CA PHE A 9 5.25 -18.38 14.92
C PHE A 9 5.19 -18.42 13.38
N PHE A 10 6.14 -19.13 12.75
CA PHE A 10 6.19 -19.28 11.30
C PHE A 10 5.02 -20.09 10.72
N GLU A 11 4.38 -20.96 11.50
CA GLU A 11 3.24 -21.77 11.02
C GLU A 11 1.95 -20.95 10.98
N HIS A 12 1.69 -20.20 12.05
CA HIS A 12 0.41 -19.52 12.23
C HIS A 12 0.43 -18.05 11.76
N SER A 13 1.60 -17.52 11.46
CA SER A 13 1.84 -16.13 11.05
C SER A 13 3.05 -16.01 10.12
N SER A 14 3.12 -16.90 9.12
CA SER A 14 4.21 -16.97 8.12
C SER A 14 4.55 -15.62 7.49
N THR A 15 3.57 -14.85 7.03
CA THR A 15 3.83 -13.52 6.45
C THR A 15 4.50 -12.56 7.44
N LEU A 16 4.08 -12.59 8.71
CA LEU A 16 4.70 -11.76 9.74
C LEU A 16 6.11 -12.26 10.12
N TYR A 17 6.33 -13.57 10.03
CA TYR A 17 7.66 -14.15 10.19
C TYR A 17 8.59 -13.74 9.04
N ASP A 18 8.13 -13.76 7.80
CA ASP A 18 8.92 -13.34 6.65
C ASP A 18 9.33 -11.86 6.72
N ILE A 19 8.41 -10.96 7.08
CA ILE A 19 8.75 -9.53 7.25
C ILE A 19 9.67 -9.29 8.45
N SER A 20 9.68 -10.17 9.46
CA SER A 20 10.58 -10.03 10.61
C SER A 20 12.06 -10.22 10.22
N ASN A 21 12.33 -10.87 9.08
CA ASN A 21 13.67 -11.05 8.54
C ASN A 21 14.19 -9.83 7.75
N VAL A 22 13.43 -8.74 7.65
CA VAL A 22 13.86 -7.52 6.96
C VAL A 22 14.78 -6.68 7.86
N ALA A 23 16.02 -6.48 7.43
CA ALA A 23 17.06 -5.82 8.22
C ALA A 23 16.83 -4.32 8.52
N HIS A 24 16.03 -3.62 7.70
CA HIS A 24 15.85 -2.17 7.83
C HIS A 24 14.37 -1.79 7.96
N TRP A 25 14.04 -1.08 9.05
CA TRP A 25 12.70 -0.57 9.31
C TRP A 25 12.15 0.33 8.21
N SER A 26 13.01 1.12 7.55
CA SER A 26 12.60 1.95 6.41
C SER A 26 12.07 1.11 5.24
N LYS A 27 12.74 -0.01 4.92
CA LYS A 27 12.31 -0.94 3.87
C LYS A 27 11.03 -1.67 4.27
N LEU A 28 10.92 -2.08 5.54
CA LEU A 28 9.71 -2.68 6.09
C LEU A 28 8.51 -1.73 5.95
N ASN A 29 8.64 -0.48 6.39
CA ASN A 29 7.57 0.52 6.30
C ASN A 29 7.11 0.73 4.85
N GLN A 30 8.04 0.89 3.92
CA GLN A 30 7.71 1.02 2.50
C GLN A 30 6.96 -0.20 1.96
N GLY A 31 7.37 -1.41 2.35
CA GLY A 31 6.69 -2.65 1.98
C GLY A 31 5.27 -2.72 2.57
N MET A 32 5.11 -2.39 3.85
CA MET A 32 3.82 -2.42 4.54
C MET A 32 2.82 -1.42 3.96
N VAL A 33 3.27 -0.21 3.59
CA VAL A 33 2.41 0.78 2.92
C VAL A 33 1.94 0.24 1.56
N LYS A 34 2.83 -0.34 0.75
CA LYS A 34 2.45 -0.93 -0.55
C LYS A 34 1.49 -2.10 -0.40
N MET A 35 1.74 -2.98 0.58
CA MET A 35 0.86 -4.11 0.88
C MET A 35 -0.52 -3.63 1.33
N TYR A 36 -0.60 -2.57 2.15
CA TYR A 36 -1.87 -1.98 2.57
C TYR A 36 -2.69 -1.45 1.39
N HIS A 37 -2.05 -0.78 0.42
CA HIS A 37 -2.73 -0.38 -0.80
C HIS A 37 -3.33 -1.59 -1.54
N GLY A 38 -2.53 -2.62 -1.84
CA GLY A 38 -2.99 -3.75 -2.65
C GLY A 38 -3.95 -4.73 -1.95
N GLU A 39 -3.76 -4.98 -0.65
CA GLU A 39 -4.50 -6.00 0.11
C GLU A 39 -5.66 -5.43 0.93
N VAL A 40 -5.76 -4.11 1.09
CA VAL A 40 -6.84 -3.46 1.82
C VAL A 40 -7.59 -2.49 0.93
N LEU A 41 -6.92 -1.46 0.42
CA LEU A 41 -7.59 -0.38 -0.33
C LEU A 41 -8.08 -0.84 -1.70
N ASP A 42 -7.33 -1.69 -2.40
CA ASP A 42 -7.68 -2.20 -3.72
C ASP A 42 -8.55 -3.47 -3.69
N LYS A 43 -8.94 -3.95 -2.50
CA LYS A 43 -9.82 -5.10 -2.34
C LYS A 43 -11.25 -4.64 -2.13
N PHE A 44 -12.09 -4.84 -3.14
CA PHE A 44 -13.51 -4.49 -3.08
C PHE A 44 -14.25 -4.99 -1.82
N PRO A 45 -14.07 -6.25 -1.35
CA PRO A 45 -14.76 -6.73 -0.15
C PRO A 45 -14.49 -5.90 1.11
N ILE A 46 -13.32 -5.26 1.16
CA ILE A 46 -12.90 -4.40 2.26
C ILE A 46 -13.33 -2.96 1.95
N ALA A 47 -12.92 -2.44 0.79
CA ALA A 47 -13.13 -1.06 0.37
C ALA A 47 -14.60 -0.64 0.29
N GLN A 48 -15.53 -1.56 0.02
CA GLN A 48 -16.97 -1.29 -0.03
C GLN A 48 -17.54 -0.72 1.29
N HIS A 49 -16.85 -0.95 2.41
CA HIS A 49 -17.27 -0.48 3.73
C HIS A 49 -16.66 0.88 4.11
N ILE A 50 -15.84 1.49 3.23
CA ILE A 50 -15.29 2.83 3.46
C ILE A 50 -16.41 3.85 3.27
N LEU A 51 -16.67 4.64 4.32
CA LEU A 51 -17.69 5.68 4.28
C LEU A 51 -17.12 6.99 3.74
N PHE A 52 -17.81 7.57 2.77
CA PHE A 52 -17.49 8.87 2.18
C PHE A 52 -18.49 9.94 2.63
N GLY A 53 -18.00 11.16 2.80
CA GLY A 53 -18.79 12.29 3.27
C GLY A 53 -18.00 13.59 3.13
N ASN A 54 -18.36 14.62 3.89
CA ASN A 54 -17.77 15.95 3.70
C ASN A 54 -16.27 16.02 4.01
N LEU A 55 -15.74 15.18 4.91
CA LEU A 55 -14.31 15.15 5.24
C LEU A 55 -13.48 14.31 4.27
N ILE A 56 -14.08 13.23 3.75
CA ILE A 56 -13.43 12.28 2.84
C ILE A 56 -14.41 12.11 1.67
N SER A 57 -14.26 12.96 0.66
CA SER A 57 -15.13 12.93 -0.52
C SER A 57 -14.80 11.73 -1.41
N PHE A 58 -15.83 11.24 -2.11
CA PHE A 58 -15.66 10.27 -3.20
C PHE A 58 -15.33 10.94 -4.55
N ASP A 59 -15.40 12.28 -4.61
CA ASP A 59 -15.09 13.02 -5.82
C ASP A 59 -13.62 12.81 -6.23
N PRO A 60 -13.33 12.84 -7.55
CA PRO A 60 -11.95 12.78 -8.02
C PRO A 60 -11.09 13.88 -7.41
N VAL A 61 -9.89 13.50 -6.94
CA VAL A 61 -8.92 14.46 -6.41
C VAL A 61 -8.64 15.53 -7.48
N PRO A 62 -8.75 16.83 -7.15
CA PRO A 62 -8.42 17.89 -8.08
C PRO A 62 -6.99 17.71 -8.60
N LYS A 63 -6.81 17.83 -9.91
CA LYS A 63 -5.47 17.76 -10.50
C LYS A 63 -4.57 18.80 -9.83
N PRO A 64 -3.36 18.42 -9.38
CA PRO A 64 -2.38 19.38 -8.89
C PRO A 64 -2.20 20.50 -9.89
N ILE A 65 -2.19 21.74 -9.41
CA ILE A 65 -1.93 22.93 -10.21
C ILE A 65 -0.49 22.80 -10.76
N GLY A 66 -0.34 22.33 -12.01
CA GLY A 66 0.96 22.16 -12.67
C GLY A 66 1.18 20.86 -13.46
N GLU A 67 0.28 19.88 -13.39
CA GLU A 67 0.44 18.59 -14.11
C GLU A 67 0.49 18.73 -15.65
N GLY A 68 0.08 19.86 -16.22
CA GLY A 68 0.22 20.16 -17.66
C GLY A 68 1.59 20.71 -18.09
N LEU A 69 2.47 21.08 -17.15
CA LEU A 69 3.77 21.71 -17.45
C LEU A 69 4.91 20.70 -17.57
N PHE A 70 4.82 19.55 -16.89
CA PHE A 70 5.77 18.45 -17.05
C PHE A 70 5.29 17.49 -18.14
N LYS A 71 5.48 17.87 -19.41
CA LYS A 71 5.47 16.89 -20.50
C LYS A 71 6.64 15.93 -20.25
N LYS A 72 6.38 14.63 -20.07
CA LYS A 72 7.45 13.61 -20.09
C LYS A 72 8.27 13.84 -21.37
N PRO A 73 9.59 14.05 -21.29
CA PRO A 73 10.41 14.12 -22.49
C PRO A 73 10.22 12.82 -23.27
N ALA A 74 10.03 12.96 -24.59
CA ALA A 74 9.88 11.81 -25.47
C ALA A 74 11.06 10.86 -25.29
N PRO A 75 10.84 9.53 -25.32
CA PRO A 75 11.95 8.59 -25.29
C PRO A 75 12.86 8.88 -26.47
N VAL A 76 14.12 9.25 -26.18
CA VAL A 76 15.15 9.42 -27.21
C VAL A 76 15.35 8.05 -27.84
N ALA A 77 15.00 7.93 -29.12
CA ALA A 77 15.31 6.74 -29.89
C ALA A 77 16.84 6.63 -29.96
N ASN A 78 17.41 5.59 -29.34
CA ASN A 78 18.82 5.28 -29.48
C ASN A 78 19.09 4.89 -30.95
N GLN A 79 20.01 5.63 -31.58
CA GLN A 79 20.75 5.19 -32.77
C GLN A 79 21.75 4.09 -32.39
#